data_AF-A0A8T2PWL4-F1
#
_entry.id   AF-A0A8T2PWL4-F1
#
_cell.length_a   1.000
_cell.length_b   1.000
_cell.length_c   1.000
_cell.angle_alpha   90.00
_cell.angle_beta   90.00
_cell.angle_gamma   90.00
#
_symmetry.space_group_name_H-M   'P 1'
#
loop_
_entity.id
_entity.type
_entity.pdbx_description
1 polymer ?
#
loop_
_entity_poly.entity_id
_entity_poly.type
_entity_poly.pdbx_seq_one_letter_code
_entity_poly.pdbx_strand_id
1 'polypeptide(L)'
;MQRKRNDLILMTITIVINSLRPLTFSLHFRGFSGTAGRTSSLTHSGTQFSTKDQDNDNCSCKCAQMASGGWWFDACGPSNLNGIYYGSGSNVVRYNGIKWYYWKGPSMVATVTTMMVRPVDFQRAPVVGVAGGWGGKKGGAGEGRSARAHKSLSCRITV
;
A
#
# COMPACT_ATOMS: atom_id res chain seq x y z
N MET A 1 27.29 14.27 8.39
CA MET A 1 26.60 13.10 7.80
C MET A 1 25.09 13.33 7.94
N GLN A 2 24.42 13.83 6.91
CA GLN A 2 22.99 14.15 6.96
C GLN A 2 22.19 12.84 6.98
N ARG A 3 21.40 12.62 8.03
CA ARG A 3 20.45 11.51 8.11
C ARG A 3 19.51 11.63 6.91
N LYS A 4 19.60 10.71 5.93
CA LYS A 4 18.64 10.65 4.81
C LYS A 4 17.25 10.64 5.43
N ARG A 5 16.48 11.71 5.22
CA ARG A 5 15.08 11.77 5.65
C ARG A 5 14.37 10.67 4.87
N ASN A 6 13.81 9.69 5.57
CA ASN A 6 12.91 8.73 4.98
C ASN A 6 11.65 9.48 4.61
N ASP A 7 11.36 9.62 3.32
CA ASP A 7 10.17 10.32 2.85
C ASP A 7 8.97 9.38 2.98
N LEU A 8 7.88 9.90 3.56
CA LEU A 8 6.77 9.09 4.03
C LEU A 8 5.52 9.32 3.19
N ILE A 9 4.93 8.23 2.71
CA ILE A 9 3.59 8.20 2.12
C ILE A 9 2.63 7.65 3.20
N LEU A 10 1.64 8.44 3.61
CA LEU A 10 0.63 7.99 4.56
C LEU A 10 -0.71 7.86 3.84
N MET A 11 -1.07 6.62 3.48
CA MET A 11 -2.31 6.35 2.76
C MET A 11 -3.26 5.54 3.59
N THR A 12 -4.52 5.94 3.71
CA THR A 12 -5.52 5.01 4.26
C THR A 12 -5.97 4.07 3.14
N ILE A 13 -5.29 2.92 3.00
CA ILE A 13 -5.72 1.86 2.08
C ILE A 13 -6.71 0.96 2.81
N THR A 14 -8.00 1.19 2.57
CA THR A 14 -9.06 0.26 2.98
C THR A 14 -9.02 -0.99 2.10
N ILE A 15 -8.16 -1.96 2.44
CA ILE A 15 -8.16 -3.26 1.76
C ILE A 15 -9.48 -3.97 2.09
N VAL A 16 -10.41 -3.97 1.14
CA VAL A 16 -11.64 -4.76 1.23
C VAL A 16 -11.32 -6.17 0.78
N ILE A 17 -10.96 -7.05 1.72
CA ILE A 17 -10.84 -8.49 1.45
C ILE A 17 -12.27 -9.04 1.32
N ASN A 18 -12.86 -8.95 0.13
CA ASN A 18 -14.16 -9.53 -0.10
C ASN A 18 -14.00 -11.02 -0.40
N SER A 19 -14.17 -11.84 0.64
CA SER A 19 -14.04 -13.31 0.61
C SER A 19 -15.03 -14.04 -0.35
N LEU A 20 -15.82 -13.31 -1.16
CA LEU A 20 -16.82 -13.86 -2.07
C LEU A 20 -16.60 -13.50 -3.55
N ARG A 21 -15.51 -12.82 -3.91
CA ARG A 21 -15.16 -12.56 -5.32
C ARG A 21 -14.00 -13.44 -5.78
N PRO A 22 -13.93 -13.81 -7.07
CA PRO A 22 -12.75 -14.44 -7.66
C PRO A 22 -11.49 -13.64 -7.28
N LEU A 23 -10.39 -14.35 -6.99
CA LEU A 23 -9.18 -13.84 -6.35
C LEU A 23 -8.34 -12.91 -7.26
N THR A 24 -8.90 -11.82 -7.76
CA THR A 24 -8.17 -10.84 -8.61
C THR A 24 -7.50 -9.72 -7.81
N PHE A 25 -7.41 -9.90 -6.48
CA PHE A 25 -6.68 -9.06 -5.51
C PHE A 25 -6.84 -7.55 -5.75
N SER A 26 -8.07 -7.08 -6.01
CA SER A 26 -8.34 -5.68 -6.33
C SER A 26 -7.93 -4.72 -5.20
N LEU A 27 -7.28 -3.61 -5.58
CA LEU A 27 -6.87 -2.56 -4.65
C LEU A 27 -8.02 -1.63 -4.33
N HIS A 28 -8.46 -1.61 -3.09
CA HIS A 28 -9.39 -0.61 -2.60
C HIS A 28 -8.70 0.35 -1.62
N PHE A 29 -8.88 1.65 -1.79
CA PHE A 29 -8.32 2.67 -0.90
C PHE A 29 -9.19 3.92 -0.85
N ARG A 30 -9.03 4.71 0.22
CA ARG A 30 -9.74 5.98 0.43
C ARG A 30 -8.87 6.94 1.22
N GLY A 31 -8.74 8.17 0.73
CA GLY A 31 -7.94 9.19 1.39
C GLY A 31 -6.44 8.99 1.16
N PHE A 32 -5.75 10.11 0.97
CA PHE A 32 -4.32 10.16 0.68
C PHE A 32 -3.70 11.31 1.48
N SER A 33 -2.55 11.06 2.12
CA SER A 33 -1.81 12.07 2.89
C SER A 33 -0.31 11.76 2.92
N GLY A 34 0.48 12.64 3.55
CA GLY A 34 1.92 12.47 3.68
C GLY A 34 2.72 13.41 2.76
N THR A 35 4.02 13.14 2.63
CA THR A 35 4.97 14.02 1.93
C THR A 35 5.35 13.52 0.54
N ALA A 36 4.92 12.32 0.17
CA ALA A 36 5.23 11.71 -1.13
C ALA A 36 4.25 12.10 -2.23
N GLY A 37 4.15 13.41 -2.47
CA GLY A 37 3.26 14.03 -3.45
C GLY A 37 2.00 14.60 -2.82
N ARG A 38 1.33 15.51 -3.55
CA ARG A 38 0.01 16.05 -3.19
C ARG A 38 -1.15 15.15 -3.65
N THR A 39 -0.88 14.29 -4.62
CA THR A 39 -1.82 13.35 -5.22
C THR A 39 -1.24 11.93 -5.16
N SER A 40 -2.11 10.93 -5.00
CA SER A 40 -1.73 9.51 -5.00
C SER A 40 -1.23 9.06 -6.37
N SER A 41 -0.12 8.31 -6.42
CA SER A 41 0.34 7.62 -7.64
C SER A 41 -0.28 6.24 -7.82
N LEU A 42 -1.15 5.79 -6.91
CA LEU A 42 -1.95 4.59 -7.13
C LEU A 42 -2.98 4.84 -8.23
N THR A 43 -3.30 3.78 -8.96
CA THR A 43 -4.38 3.72 -9.94
C THR A 43 -5.75 3.77 -9.26
N HIS A 44 -6.83 3.71 -10.04
CA HIS A 44 -8.18 3.81 -9.52
C HIS A 44 -8.52 2.74 -8.47
N SER A 45 -9.34 3.09 -7.48
CA SER A 45 -9.84 2.10 -6.51
C SER A 45 -10.68 1.05 -7.23
N GLY A 46 -10.37 -0.22 -7.01
CA GLY A 46 -10.94 -1.36 -7.73
C GLY A 46 -10.02 -1.96 -8.79
N THR A 47 -8.89 -1.32 -9.12
CA THR A 47 -7.91 -1.88 -10.08
C THR A 47 -7.44 -3.26 -9.60
N GLN A 48 -7.42 -4.22 -10.53
CA GLN A 48 -7.05 -5.60 -10.27
C GLN A 48 -5.52 -5.75 -10.28
N PHE A 49 -5.01 -6.78 -9.60
CA PHE A 49 -3.58 -7.05 -9.58
C PHE A 49 -3.17 -7.82 -10.82
N SER A 50 -2.16 -7.33 -11.54
CA SER A 50 -1.61 -7.99 -12.72
C SER A 50 -0.20 -8.49 -12.46
N THR A 51 0.12 -9.65 -13.02
CA THR A 51 1.44 -10.30 -12.97
C THR A 51 1.88 -10.68 -14.38
N LYS A 52 3.10 -11.20 -14.53
CA LYS A 52 3.64 -11.62 -15.82
C LYS A 52 2.73 -12.65 -16.54
N ASP A 53 2.08 -13.51 -15.76
CA ASP A 53 1.26 -14.66 -16.17
C ASP A 53 -0.25 -14.39 -16.07
N GLN A 54 -0.69 -13.31 -15.42
CA GLN A 54 -2.10 -12.92 -15.29
C GLN A 54 -2.27 -11.44 -15.64
N ASP A 55 -2.86 -11.19 -16.81
CA ASP A 55 -3.10 -9.84 -17.31
C ASP A 55 -4.50 -9.35 -16.92
N ASN A 56 -4.55 -8.50 -15.90
CA ASN A 56 -5.77 -7.89 -15.38
C ASN A 56 -5.74 -6.36 -15.48
N ASP A 57 -4.80 -5.82 -16.26
CA ASP A 57 -4.67 -4.38 -16.45
C ASP A 57 -5.64 -3.88 -17.54
N ASN A 58 -5.81 -2.57 -17.65
CA ASN A 58 -6.77 -1.95 -18.56
C ASN A 58 -6.08 -1.44 -19.84
N CYS A 59 -4.90 -1.97 -20.16
CA CYS A 59 -4.15 -1.66 -21.36
C CYS A 59 -4.39 -2.73 -22.44
N SER A 60 -4.19 -2.36 -23.71
CA SER A 60 -3.99 -3.36 -24.78
C SER A 60 -2.60 -4.02 -24.71
N CYS A 61 -1.73 -3.48 -23.87
CA CYS A 61 -0.37 -3.90 -23.61
C CYS A 61 -0.30 -4.71 -22.32
N LYS A 62 0.72 -5.55 -22.14
CA LYS A 62 0.86 -6.34 -20.90
C LYS A 62 1.73 -5.58 -19.89
N CYS A 63 1.12 -4.78 -19.01
CA CYS A 63 1.85 -3.85 -18.15
C CYS A 63 2.83 -4.54 -17.22
N ALA A 64 2.45 -5.67 -16.62
CA ALA A 64 3.34 -6.44 -15.76
C ALA A 64 4.57 -7.01 -16.51
N GLN A 65 4.42 -7.31 -17.81
CA GLN A 65 5.54 -7.77 -18.63
C GLN A 65 6.46 -6.61 -19.02
N MET A 66 5.90 -5.46 -19.39
CA MET A 66 6.66 -4.27 -19.79
C MET A 66 7.32 -3.56 -18.62
N ALA A 67 6.59 -3.35 -17.53
CA ALA A 67 7.02 -2.60 -16.36
C ALA A 67 7.73 -3.47 -15.31
N SER A 68 7.72 -4.80 -15.50
CA SER A 68 8.28 -5.79 -14.56
C SER A 68 7.59 -5.79 -13.18
N GLY A 69 7.52 -6.98 -12.57
CA GLY A 69 6.86 -7.16 -11.27
C GLY A 69 5.34 -7.21 -11.36
N GLY A 70 4.71 -7.50 -10.23
CA GLY A 70 3.25 -7.48 -10.09
C GLY A 70 2.78 -6.18 -9.45
N TRP A 71 1.73 -5.57 -9.98
CA TRP A 71 1.16 -4.33 -9.45
C TRP A 71 -0.30 -4.17 -9.84
N TRP A 72 -0.97 -3.21 -9.20
CA TRP A 72 -2.29 -2.73 -9.62
C TRP A 72 -2.15 -1.78 -10.80
N PHE A 73 -1.82 -2.32 -11.97
CA PHE A 73 -1.65 -1.56 -13.20
C PHE A 73 -3.01 -1.18 -13.81
N ASP A 74 -3.09 0.04 -14.37
CA ASP A 74 -4.24 0.52 -15.15
C ASP A 74 -3.84 0.48 -16.63
N ALA A 75 -3.43 1.60 -17.23
CA ALA A 75 -2.87 1.61 -18.59
C ALA A 75 -1.56 2.40 -18.71
N CYS A 76 -0.45 2.04 -18.06
CA CYS A 76 -0.23 1.10 -16.95
C CYS A 76 -0.27 1.80 -15.59
N GLY A 77 -0.26 3.14 -15.58
CA GLY A 77 -0.38 3.96 -14.39
C GLY A 77 0.94 4.57 -13.86
N PRO A 78 0.82 5.40 -12.80
CA PRO A 78 1.90 6.28 -12.34
C PRO A 78 2.84 5.66 -11.30
N SER A 79 2.61 4.42 -10.86
CA SER A 79 3.42 3.77 -9.82
C SER A 79 3.77 2.33 -10.18
N ASN A 80 4.90 1.89 -9.64
CA ASN A 80 5.27 0.48 -9.53
C ASN A 80 6.34 0.38 -8.44
N LEU A 81 5.97 -0.04 -7.22
CA LEU A 81 6.96 -0.22 -6.16
C LEU A 81 7.65 -1.59 -6.19
N ASN A 82 7.17 -2.48 -7.06
CA ASN A 82 7.69 -3.83 -7.31
C ASN A 82 8.52 -3.90 -8.61
N GLY A 83 8.87 -2.74 -9.18
CA GLY A 83 9.71 -2.64 -10.38
C GLY A 83 11.17 -3.00 -10.10
N ILE A 84 11.98 -3.02 -11.16
CA ILE A 84 13.40 -3.33 -11.06
C ILE A 84 14.12 -2.24 -10.25
N TYR A 85 14.97 -2.68 -9.31
CA TYR A 85 15.86 -1.78 -8.60
C TYR A 85 17.04 -1.39 -9.51
N TYR A 86 17.15 -0.09 -9.79
CA TYR A 86 18.30 0.50 -10.48
C TYR A 86 19.09 1.33 -9.48
N GLY A 87 20.34 0.95 -9.22
CA GLY A 87 21.22 1.68 -8.32
C GLY A 87 21.52 3.11 -8.80
N SER A 88 21.99 3.95 -7.88
CA SER A 88 22.18 5.40 -8.05
C SER A 88 23.22 5.83 -9.11
N GLY A 89 23.84 4.90 -9.83
CA GLY A 89 24.79 5.17 -10.91
C GLY A 89 24.16 5.38 -12.29
N SER A 90 22.85 5.15 -12.44
CA SER A 90 22.17 5.28 -13.73
C SER A 90 21.24 6.49 -13.73
N ASN A 91 21.58 7.53 -14.48
CA ASN A 91 20.68 8.69 -14.75
C ASN A 91 19.66 8.40 -15.86
N VAL A 92 19.53 7.13 -16.28
CA VAL A 92 18.63 6.73 -17.36
C VAL A 92 17.25 6.49 -16.76
N VAL A 93 16.22 7.14 -17.33
CA VAL A 93 14.83 6.88 -16.97
C VAL A 93 14.47 5.46 -17.40
N ARG A 94 14.08 4.62 -16.43
CA ARG A 94 13.69 3.22 -16.67
C ARG A 94 12.21 3.05 -16.38
N TYR A 95 11.44 2.79 -17.44
CA TYR A 95 9.99 2.61 -17.33
C TYR A 95 9.57 1.49 -16.37
N ASN A 96 10.38 0.43 -16.32
CA ASN A 96 10.21 -0.77 -15.51
C ASN A 96 10.91 -0.69 -14.13
N GLY A 97 11.41 0.49 -13.76
CA GLY A 97 12.01 0.71 -12.46
C GLY A 97 10.99 0.92 -11.35
N ILE A 98 11.48 0.94 -10.11
CA ILE A 98 10.71 1.39 -8.95
C ILE A 98 10.30 2.85 -9.17
N LYS A 99 9.00 3.15 -9.19
CA LYS A 99 8.50 4.51 -9.49
C LYS A 99 7.31 4.92 -8.64
N TRP A 100 7.30 6.22 -8.31
CA TRP A 100 6.19 6.92 -7.67
C TRP A 100 6.05 8.34 -8.27
N TYR A 101 5.31 8.42 -9.38
CA TYR A 101 5.37 9.55 -10.30
C TYR A 101 5.02 10.90 -9.66
N TYR A 102 3.93 11.01 -8.90
CA TYR A 102 3.49 12.30 -8.35
C TYR A 102 4.32 12.82 -7.17
N TRP A 103 5.41 12.13 -6.82
CA TRP A 103 6.36 12.60 -5.82
C TRP A 103 7.70 13.05 -6.40
N LYS A 104 8.40 12.15 -7.11
CA LYS A 104 9.75 12.41 -7.67
C LYS A 104 9.81 12.25 -9.19
N GLY A 105 8.67 12.06 -9.85
CA GLY A 105 8.58 11.91 -11.29
C GLY A 105 9.07 10.54 -11.80
N PRO A 106 9.29 10.42 -13.13
CA PRO A 106 9.67 9.16 -13.78
C PRO A 106 11.14 8.78 -13.54
N SER A 107 11.99 9.72 -13.18
CA SER A 107 13.43 9.53 -12.92
C SER A 107 13.73 9.18 -11.46
N MET A 108 12.71 8.81 -10.70
CA MET A 108 12.83 8.52 -9.30
C MET A 108 13.76 7.32 -9.06
N VAL A 109 14.70 7.48 -8.13
CA VAL A 109 15.57 6.40 -7.65
C VAL A 109 15.26 6.15 -6.19
N ALA A 110 14.64 5.01 -5.90
CA ALA A 110 14.39 4.55 -4.54
C ALA A 110 15.40 3.47 -4.18
N THR A 111 16.06 3.61 -3.03
CA THR A 111 16.92 2.55 -2.47
C THR A 111 16.15 1.53 -1.66
N VAL A 112 15.03 1.95 -1.06
CA VAL A 112 14.19 1.11 -0.21
C VAL A 112 12.75 1.54 -0.38
N THR A 113 11.87 0.59 -0.70
CA THR A 113 10.43 0.76 -0.58
C THR A 113 9.92 -0.09 0.57
N THR A 114 8.90 0.37 1.29
CA THR A 114 8.24 -0.43 2.33
C THR A 114 6.75 -0.14 2.31
N MET A 115 5.92 -1.17 2.21
CA MET A 115 4.47 -1.08 2.35
C MET A 115 4.05 -1.79 3.63
N MET A 116 3.32 -1.11 4.51
CA MET A 116 2.88 -1.65 5.79
C MET A 116 1.40 -1.34 5.98
N VAL A 117 0.65 -2.27 6.56
CA VAL A 117 -0.77 -2.07 6.90
C VAL A 117 -1.00 -2.22 8.39
N ARG A 118 -1.99 -1.50 8.91
CA ARG A 118 -2.38 -1.46 10.33
C ARG A 118 -3.90 -1.30 10.42
N PRO A 119 -4.60 -1.93 11.37
CA PRO A 119 -6.02 -1.65 11.61
C PRO A 119 -6.30 -0.16 11.87
N VAL A 120 -7.35 0.41 11.28
CA VAL A 120 -7.67 1.84 11.48
C VAL A 120 -7.96 2.17 12.94
N ASP A 121 -8.49 1.20 13.68
CA ASP A 121 -8.85 1.24 15.10
C ASP A 121 -7.71 0.76 16.01
N PHE A 122 -6.48 0.67 15.49
CA PHE A 122 -5.33 0.26 16.28
C PHE A 122 -5.05 1.26 17.41
N GLN A 123 -5.50 0.89 18.61
CA GLN A 123 -5.08 1.54 19.85
C GLN A 123 -3.74 0.94 20.25
N ARG A 124 -2.75 1.80 20.53
CA ARG A 124 -1.54 1.35 21.23
C ARG A 124 -1.99 0.81 22.58
N ALA A 125 -1.56 -0.40 22.94
CA ALA A 125 -1.74 -0.89 24.30
C ALA A 125 -1.26 0.21 25.26
N PRO A 126 -2.03 0.53 26.32
CA PRO A 126 -1.53 1.41 27.36
C PRO A 126 -0.19 0.86 27.80
N VAL A 127 0.85 1.71 27.81
CA VAL A 127 2.11 1.34 28.47
C VAL A 127 1.69 1.11 29.92
N VAL A 128 1.65 -0.15 30.34
CA VAL A 128 1.33 -0.50 31.73
C VAL A 128 2.49 0.05 32.55
N GLY A 129 2.33 1.29 33.02
CA GLY A 129 3.09 1.78 34.14
C GLY A 129 2.82 0.82 35.28
N VAL A 130 3.88 0.20 35.79
CA VAL A 130 3.83 -0.57 37.03
C VAL A 130 3.51 0.42 38.15
N ALA A 131 2.22 0.63 38.40
CA ALA A 131 1.69 1.26 39.58
C ALA A 131 0.41 0.50 39.94
N GLY A 132 0.45 -0.18 41.09
CA GLY A 132 -0.43 -1.29 41.44
C GLY A 132 -1.91 -0.95 41.70
N GLY A 133 -2.65 -1.99 42.09
CA GLY A 133 -3.99 -1.88 42.65
C GLY A 133 -5.06 -2.70 41.92
N TRP A 134 -5.64 -3.68 42.62
CA TRP A 134 -6.74 -4.55 42.21
C TRP A 134 -8.01 -3.82 41.74
N GLY A 135 -8.76 -4.44 40.83
CA GLY A 135 -10.17 -4.09 40.57
C GLY A 135 -10.73 -4.81 39.34
N GLY A 136 -11.33 -5.99 39.54
CA GLY A 136 -11.90 -6.79 38.46
C GLY A 136 -13.18 -6.18 37.85
N LYS A 137 -13.40 -6.45 36.55
CA LYS A 137 -14.75 -6.61 35.98
C LYS A 137 -14.72 -7.74 34.95
N LYS A 138 -15.52 -8.78 35.20
CA LYS A 138 -15.92 -9.77 34.20
C LYS A 138 -16.88 -9.07 33.23
N GLY A 139 -16.52 -9.02 31.94
CA GLY A 139 -17.43 -8.67 30.85
C GLY A 139 -17.76 -9.94 30.08
N GLY A 140 -19.02 -10.34 30.11
CA GLY A 140 -19.51 -11.62 29.62
C GLY A 140 -19.39 -11.82 28.11
N ALA A 141 -19.22 -13.09 27.74
CA ALA A 141 -19.41 -13.57 26.39
C ALA A 141 -20.89 -13.40 26.00
N GLY A 142 -21.15 -12.50 25.06
CA GLY A 142 -22.42 -12.35 24.38
C GLY A 142 -22.26 -12.83 22.94
N GLU A 143 -22.79 -14.02 22.66
CA GLU A 143 -22.88 -14.62 21.34
C GLU A 143 -23.96 -13.91 20.52
N GLY A 144 -23.62 -13.42 19.32
CA GLY A 144 -24.54 -12.62 18.51
C GLY A 144 -24.04 -12.32 17.11
N ARG A 145 -24.46 -13.17 16.15
CA ARG A 145 -24.55 -12.96 14.69
C ARG A 145 -23.29 -12.41 13.98
N SER A 146 -22.66 -13.30 13.22
CA SER A 146 -21.67 -13.01 12.18
C SER A 146 -22.25 -12.09 11.09
N ALA A 147 -22.26 -10.79 11.35
CA ALA A 147 -22.32 -9.77 10.31
C ALA A 147 -20.88 -9.52 9.85
N ARG A 148 -20.63 -9.77 8.57
CA ARG A 148 -19.32 -9.61 7.91
C ARG A 148 -18.85 -8.15 8.02
N ALA A 149 -18.05 -7.86 9.04
CA ALA A 149 -17.48 -6.52 9.23
C ALA A 149 -16.40 -6.25 8.18
N HIS A 150 -16.59 -5.19 7.39
CA HIS A 150 -15.53 -4.61 6.56
C HIS A 150 -14.44 -4.07 7.49
N LYS A 151 -13.33 -4.80 7.65
CA LYS A 151 -12.18 -4.32 8.43
C LYS A 151 -11.37 -3.35 7.59
N SER A 152 -11.33 -2.09 8.01
CA SER A 152 -10.51 -1.07 7.35
C SER A 152 -9.08 -1.09 7.87
N LEU A 153 -8.11 -0.94 6.97
CA LEU A 153 -6.70 -0.79 7.31
C LEU A 153 -6.22 0.62 6.93
N SER A 154 -5.29 1.15 7.71
CA SER A 154 -4.42 2.27 7.37
C SER A 154 -3.14 1.69 6.79
N CYS A 155 -2.69 2.21 5.66
CA CYS A 155 -1.41 1.82 5.06
C CYS A 155 -0.37 2.92 5.24
N ARG A 156 0.88 2.51 5.37
CA ARG A 156 2.02 3.38 5.30
C ARG A 156 2.92 2.83 4.21
N ILE A 157 3.16 3.65 3.21
CA ILE A 157 4.14 3.37 2.17
C ILE A 157 5.32 4.29 2.45
N THR A 158 6.54 3.79 2.45
CA THR A 158 7.76 4.61 2.56
C THR A 158 8.63 4.29 1.39
N VAL A 159 9.26 5.31 0.81
CA VAL A 159 10.07 5.18 -0.39
C VAL A 159 11.35 6.01 -0.27
#